data_AF-A0A7W3TII3-F1
#
_entry.id   AF-A0A7W3TII3-F1
#
_cell.length_a   1.000
_cell.length_b   1.000
_cell.length_c   1.000
_cell.angle_alpha   90.00
_cell.angle_beta   90.00
_cell.angle_gamma   90.00
#
_symmetry.space_group_name_H-M   'P 1'
#
loop_
_entity.id
_entity.type
_entity.pdbx_description
1 polymer ?
#
loop_
_entity_poly.entity_id
_entity_poly.type
_entity_poly.pdbx_seq_one_letter_code
_entity_poly.pdbx_strand_id
1 'polypeptide(L)'
;RNLTAQVRDIAQVTTAVANGDLTQKVTVDVAGEMLELKNTVNRMVDQLSSFQFEVTRVAREIGDEGVLGGQASVQGVDGSWKDLTDSVNTAFRNLTGQVRNIAQVTTAVANGDLTQKVTVDVAGEMLELKNTVNKMVNQLSS
;
A
#
# COMPACT_ATOMS: atom_id res chain seq x y z
N ARG A 1 41.79 -13.12 1.80
CA ARG A 1 40.44 -12.64 1.43
C ARG A 1 39.88 -13.61 0.39
N ASN A 2 38.79 -14.31 0.69
CA ASN A 2 38.24 -15.35 -0.19
C ASN A 2 37.03 -14.79 -0.95
N LEU A 3 37.26 -14.29 -2.16
CA LEU A 3 36.21 -13.73 -3.04
C LEU A 3 35.07 -14.72 -3.29
N THR A 4 35.37 -16.02 -3.38
CA THR A 4 34.35 -17.06 -3.59
C THR A 4 33.35 -17.12 -2.44
N ALA A 5 33.82 -16.98 -1.20
CA ALA A 5 32.92 -16.93 -0.03
C ALA A 5 32.06 -15.66 -0.04
N GLN A 6 32.66 -14.52 -0.42
CA GLN A 6 31.96 -13.23 -0.47
C GLN A 6 30.84 -13.22 -1.52
N VAL A 7 31.14 -13.72 -2.73
CA VAL A 7 30.15 -13.82 -3.81
C VAL A 7 29.07 -14.85 -3.48
N ARG A 8 29.42 -15.96 -2.81
CA ARG A 8 28.44 -16.98 -2.40
C ARG A 8 27.42 -16.43 -1.42
N ASP A 9 27.84 -15.65 -0.42
CA ASP A 9 26.94 -15.03 0.56
C ASP A 9 25.95 -14.07 -0.13
N ILE A 10 26.46 -13.23 -1.04
CA ILE A 10 25.61 -12.33 -1.84
C ILE A 10 24.61 -13.12 -2.69
N ALA A 11 25.06 -14.18 -3.36
CA ALA A 11 24.19 -15.03 -4.17
C ALA A 11 23.10 -15.72 -3.32
N GLN A 12 23.41 -16.11 -2.09
CA GLN A 12 22.42 -16.69 -1.16
C GLN A 12 21.36 -15.66 -0.78
N VAL A 13 21.77 -14.44 -0.44
CA VAL A 13 20.84 -13.35 -0.06
C VAL A 13 19.97 -12.94 -1.24
N THR A 14 20.53 -12.76 -2.44
CA THR A 14 19.73 -12.42 -3.62
C THR A 14 18.78 -13.54 -4.03
N THR A 15 19.17 -14.81 -3.84
CA THR A 15 18.28 -15.97 -4.03
C THR A 15 17.14 -15.97 -3.01
N ALA A 16 17.44 -15.67 -1.74
CA ALA A 16 16.43 -15.57 -0.68
C ALA A 16 15.41 -14.47 -0.99
N VAL A 17 15.88 -13.29 -1.38
CA VAL A 17 15.04 -12.16 -1.82
C VAL A 17 14.15 -12.54 -3.00
N ALA A 18 14.70 -13.23 -4.00
CA ALA A 18 13.93 -13.71 -5.14
C ALA A 18 12.83 -14.71 -4.74
N ASN A 19 13.03 -15.46 -3.65
CA ASN A 19 12.04 -16.35 -3.06
C ASN A 19 11.11 -15.65 -2.03
N GLY A 20 11.22 -14.33 -1.87
CA GLY A 20 10.40 -13.54 -0.96
C GLY A 20 10.87 -13.52 0.51
N ASP A 21 12.05 -14.08 0.82
CA ASP A 21 12.65 -13.94 2.15
C ASP A 21 13.48 -12.65 2.22
N LEU A 22 12.86 -11.62 2.79
CA LEU A 22 13.45 -10.29 2.98
C LEU A 22 14.13 -10.12 4.34
N THR A 23 14.32 -11.21 5.09
CA THR A 23 15.01 -11.19 6.40
C THR A 23 16.52 -11.42 6.27
N GLN A 24 16.97 -11.99 5.15
CA GLN A 24 18.38 -12.31 4.92
C GLN A 24 19.21 -11.07 4.62
N LYS A 25 20.43 -11.04 5.15
CA LYS A 25 21.41 -9.98 4.91
C LYS A 25 22.74 -10.58 4.53
N VAL A 26 23.48 -9.86 3.69
CA VAL A 26 24.89 -10.18 3.42
C VAL A 26 25.65 -9.86 4.70
N THR A 27 26.34 -10.84 5.26
CA THR A 27 27.02 -10.74 6.55
C THR A 27 28.52 -10.88 6.43
N VAL A 28 29.02 -11.56 5.40
CA VAL A 28 30.43 -11.80 5.17
C VAL A 28 31.28 -10.52 5.19
N ASP A 29 32.49 -10.63 5.73
CA ASP A 29 33.44 -9.53 5.79
C ASP A 29 34.00 -9.20 4.39
N VAL A 30 33.84 -7.93 4.01
CA VAL A 30 34.19 -7.38 2.71
C VAL A 30 34.81 -6.00 2.87
N ALA A 31 35.59 -5.58 1.89
CA ALA A 31 36.23 -4.27 1.83
C ALA A 31 36.28 -3.78 0.38
N GLY A 32 36.47 -2.47 0.18
CA GLY A 32 36.50 -1.86 -1.16
C GLY A 32 35.17 -2.05 -1.89
N GLU A 33 35.22 -2.36 -3.18
CA GLU A 33 34.04 -2.53 -4.05
C GLU A 33 33.07 -3.61 -3.54
N MET A 34 33.58 -4.67 -2.91
CA MET A 34 32.71 -5.71 -2.34
C MET A 34 31.91 -5.21 -1.13
N LEU A 35 32.44 -4.23 -0.39
CA LEU A 35 31.70 -3.58 0.70
C LEU A 35 30.58 -2.68 0.14
N GLU A 36 30.85 -1.96 -0.94
CA GLU A 36 29.84 -1.16 -1.64
C GLU A 36 28.70 -2.04 -2.19
N LEU A 37 29.05 -3.19 -2.78
CA LEU A 37 28.07 -4.17 -3.25
C LEU A 37 27.24 -4.75 -2.10
N LYS A 38 27.88 -5.19 -1.00
CA LYS A 38 27.19 -5.65 0.22
C LYS A 38 26.19 -4.61 0.73
N ASN A 39 26.62 -3.36 0.83
CA ASN A 39 25.78 -2.27 1.32
C ASN A 39 24.61 -1.98 0.37
N THR A 40 24.84 -2.03 -0.94
CA THR A 40 23.80 -1.86 -1.96
C THR A 40 22.75 -2.97 -1.88
N VAL A 41 23.19 -4.23 -1.81
CA VAL A 41 22.28 -5.37 -1.67
C VAL A 41 21.50 -5.28 -0.36
N ASN A 42 22.16 -5.02 0.78
CA ASN A 42 21.48 -4.92 2.07
C ASN A 42 20.46 -3.78 2.08
N ARG A 43 20.78 -2.62 1.50
CA ARG A 43 19.85 -1.49 1.36
C ARG A 43 18.63 -1.85 0.51
N MET A 44 18.83 -2.56 -0.60
CA MET A 44 17.73 -3.07 -1.43
C MET A 44 16.80 -3.98 -0.61
N VAL A 45 17.39 -4.88 0.20
CA VAL A 45 16.59 -5.75 1.10
C VAL A 45 15.81 -4.93 2.13
N ASP A 46 16.42 -3.90 2.74
CA ASP A 46 15.74 -3.04 3.72
C ASP A 46 14.55 -2.30 3.11
N GLN A 47 14.72 -1.75 1.90
CA GLN A 47 13.67 -1.05 1.19
C GLN A 47 12.51 -1.99 0.82
N LEU A 48 12.82 -3.18 0.30
CA LEU A 48 11.82 -4.21 -0.01
C LEU A 48 11.05 -4.65 1.25
N SER A 49 11.76 -4.91 2.35
CA SER A 49 11.16 -5.37 3.61
C SER A 49 10.24 -4.29 4.20
N SER A 50 10.69 -3.04 4.19
CA SER A 50 9.90 -1.90 4.68
C SER A 50 8.65 -1.68 3.82
N PHE A 51 8.77 -1.78 2.50
CA PHE A 51 7.63 -1.67 1.59
C PHE A 51 6.62 -2.80 1.82
N GLN A 52 7.08 -4.06 1.92
CA GLN A 52 6.21 -5.20 2.21
C GLN A 52 5.44 -4.97 3.52
N PHE A 53 6.14 -4.60 4.59
CA PHE A 53 5.54 -4.36 5.90
C PHE A 53 4.44 -3.28 5.83
N GLU A 54 4.74 -2.14 5.20
CA GLU A 54 3.82 -1.01 5.11
C GLU A 54 2.58 -1.34 4.28
N VAL A 55 2.75 -2.02 3.14
CA VAL A 55 1.61 -2.43 2.31
C VAL A 55 0.73 -3.44 3.03
N THR A 56 1.31 -4.43 3.70
CA THR A 56 0.55 -5.40 4.49
C THR A 56 -0.19 -4.74 5.64
N ARG A 57 0.45 -3.79 6.35
CA ARG A 57 -0.17 -3.03 7.44
C ARG A 57 -1.39 -2.26 6.95
N VAL A 58 -1.25 -1.47 5.89
CA VAL A 58 -2.34 -0.64 5.36
C VAL A 58 -3.48 -1.49 4.79
N ALA A 59 -3.15 -2.59 4.11
CA ALA A 59 -4.16 -3.52 3.61
C ALA A 59 -5.00 -4.13 4.75
N ARG A 60 -4.35 -4.51 5.86
CA ARG A 60 -5.04 -5.01 7.05
C ARG A 60 -5.90 -3.93 7.72
N GLU A 61 -5.37 -2.72 7.91
CA GLU A 61 -6.11 -1.60 8.52
C GLU A 61 -7.39 -1.30 7.74
N ILE A 62 -7.30 -1.20 6.41
CA ILE A 62 -8.44 -0.83 5.57
C ILE A 62 -9.38 -2.03 5.34
N GLY A 63 -8.83 -3.20 5.05
CA GLY A 63 -9.59 -4.38 4.63
C GLY A 63 -10.21 -5.16 5.78
N ASP A 64 -9.43 -5.41 6.83
CA ASP A 64 -9.85 -6.28 7.93
C ASP A 64 -10.42 -5.47 9.09
N GLU A 65 -9.77 -4.35 9.42
CA GLU A 65 -10.12 -3.53 10.59
C GLU A 65 -11.12 -2.41 10.24
N GLY A 66 -11.34 -2.14 8.94
CA GLY A 66 -12.25 -1.10 8.46
C GLY A 66 -11.79 0.33 8.76
N VAL A 67 -10.52 0.50 9.16
CA VAL A 67 -9.91 1.79 9.48
C VAL A 67 -9.48 2.47 8.18
N LEU A 68 -10.39 3.27 7.64
CA LEU A 68 -10.14 4.00 6.40
C LEU A 68 -9.13 5.15 6.59
N GLY A 69 -8.32 5.41 5.56
CA GLY A 69 -7.38 6.53 5.53
C GLY A 69 -5.97 6.20 6.01
N GLY A 70 -5.68 4.95 6.35
CA GLY A 70 -4.32 4.45 6.50
C GLY A 70 -3.50 4.66 5.22
N GLN A 71 -2.24 5.05 5.38
CA GLN A 71 -1.32 5.28 4.26
C GLN A 71 0.03 4.63 4.58
N ALA A 72 0.66 4.09 3.55
CA ALA A 72 1.97 3.48 3.61
C ALA A 72 3.03 4.59 3.68
N SER A 73 3.98 4.45 4.60
CA SER A 73 5.10 5.37 4.75
C SER A 73 6.41 4.59 4.77
N VAL A 74 7.07 4.51 3.62
CA VAL A 74 8.37 3.86 3.49
C VAL A 74 9.45 4.95 3.53
N GLN A 75 10.35 4.87 4.50
CA GLN A 75 11.43 5.87 4.63
C GLN A 75 12.57 5.58 3.65
N GLY A 76 13.20 6.63 3.13
CA GLY A 76 14.41 6.53 2.31
C GLY A 76 14.20 5.86 0.95
N VAL A 77 12.97 5.92 0.42
CA VAL A 77 12.65 5.49 -0.95
C VAL A 77 12.62 6.69 -1.90
N ASP A 78 13.19 6.49 -3.08
CA ASP A 78 13.19 7.42 -4.20
C ASP A 78 12.90 6.66 -5.50
N GLY A 79 12.66 7.40 -6.58
CA GLY A 79 12.38 6.83 -7.90
C GLY A 79 11.21 5.85 -7.88
N SER A 80 11.36 4.70 -8.54
CA SER A 80 10.27 3.72 -8.68
C SER A 80 9.71 3.21 -7.35
N TRP A 81 10.50 3.17 -6.27
CA TRP A 81 9.99 2.77 -4.95
C TRP A 81 9.02 3.79 -4.37
N LYS A 82 9.33 5.08 -4.56
CA LYS A 82 8.45 6.17 -4.17
C LYS A 82 7.17 6.15 -5.02
N ASP A 83 7.31 5.98 -6.33
CA ASP A 83 6.15 5.92 -7.24
C ASP A 83 5.19 4.78 -6.89
N LEU A 84 5.73 3.61 -6.50
CA LEU A 84 4.92 2.49 -6.03
C LEU A 84 4.17 2.81 -4.73
N THR A 85 4.87 3.41 -3.76
CA THR A 85 4.27 3.82 -2.48
C THR A 85 3.15 4.85 -2.70
N ASP A 86 3.40 5.84 -3.55
CA ASP A 86 2.44 6.90 -3.87
C ASP A 86 1.24 6.36 -4.66
N SER A 87 1.45 5.39 -5.55
CA SER A 87 0.38 4.73 -6.31
C SER A 87 -0.57 3.94 -5.40
N VAL A 88 -0.02 3.14 -4.48
CA VAL A 88 -0.79 2.40 -3.47
C VAL A 88 -1.59 3.36 -2.58
N ASN A 89 -0.94 4.42 -2.10
CA ASN A 89 -1.59 5.43 -1.28
C ASN A 89 -2.72 6.16 -2.02
N THR A 90 -2.55 6.44 -3.32
CA THR A 90 -3.57 7.07 -4.15
C THR A 90 -4.80 6.18 -4.29
N ALA A 91 -4.61 4.87 -4.54
CA ALA A 91 -5.71 3.92 -4.62
C ALA A 91 -6.51 3.86 -3.31
N PHE A 92 -5.82 3.71 -2.17
CA PHE A 92 -6.47 3.64 -0.86
C PHE A 92 -7.15 4.95 -0.45
N ARG A 93 -6.56 6.11 -0.78
CA ARG A 93 -7.15 7.42 -0.49
C ARG A 93 -8.43 7.64 -1.29
N ASN A 94 -8.43 7.27 -2.57
CA ASN A 94 -9.61 7.39 -3.43
C ASN A 94 -10.75 6.52 -2.90
N LEU A 95 -10.49 5.24 -2.62
CA LEU A 95 -11.50 4.33 -2.07
C LEU A 95 -12.02 4.80 -0.70
N THR A 96 -11.12 5.25 0.19
CA THR A 96 -11.49 5.82 1.49
C THR A 96 -12.45 6.99 1.34
N GLY A 97 -12.14 7.94 0.45
CA GLY A 97 -12.98 9.11 0.23
C GLY A 97 -14.36 8.75 -0.33
N GLN A 98 -14.39 7.83 -1.29
CA GLN A 98 -15.62 7.36 -1.92
C GLN A 98 -16.53 6.65 -0.91
N VAL A 99 -15.99 5.72 -0.11
CA VAL A 99 -16.75 5.00 0.91
C VAL A 99 -17.26 5.94 2.01
N ARG A 100 -16.43 6.88 2.48
CA ARG A 100 -16.85 7.87 3.50
C ARG A 100 -17.98 8.77 3.02
N ASN A 101 -17.95 9.22 1.77
CA ASN A 101 -19.03 10.03 1.22
C ASN A 101 -20.35 9.25 1.16
N ILE A 102 -20.29 7.98 0.74
CA ILE A 102 -21.47 7.11 0.72
C ILE A 102 -22.00 6.90 2.14
N ALA A 103 -21.13 6.59 3.10
CA ALA A 103 -21.49 6.41 4.51
C ALA A 103 -22.15 7.66 5.11
N GLN A 104 -21.66 8.86 4.77
CA GLN A 104 -22.26 10.11 5.21
C GLN A 104 -23.69 10.26 4.67
N VAL A 105 -23.91 10.00 3.38
CA VAL A 105 -25.22 10.13 2.75
C VAL A 105 -26.20 9.10 3.30
N THR A 106 -25.79 7.85 3.45
CA THR A 106 -26.66 6.80 4.02
C THR A 106 -27.00 7.07 5.48
N THR A 107 -26.07 7.64 6.26
CA THR A 107 -26.33 8.08 7.63
C THR A 107 -27.35 9.22 7.68
N ALA A 108 -27.22 10.22 6.80
CA ALA A 108 -28.17 11.33 6.72
C ALA A 108 -29.59 10.85 6.37
N VAL A 109 -29.68 9.94 5.41
CA VAL A 109 -30.95 9.29 5.00
C VAL A 109 -31.57 8.51 6.15
N ALA A 110 -30.77 7.75 6.90
CA ALA A 110 -31.23 7.02 8.09
C ALA A 110 -31.76 7.96 9.19
N ASN A 111 -31.21 9.18 9.28
CA ASN A 111 -31.67 10.23 10.19
C ASN A 111 -32.84 11.07 9.63
N GLY A 112 -33.37 10.70 8.46
CA GLY A 112 -34.54 11.35 7.84
C GLY A 112 -34.21 12.50 6.88
N ASP A 113 -32.94 12.84 6.67
CA ASP A 113 -32.55 13.81 5.64
C ASP A 113 -32.39 13.13 4.27
N LEU A 114 -33.49 13.12 3.52
CA LEU A 114 -33.55 12.56 2.17
C LEU A 114 -33.10 13.54 1.08
N THR A 115 -32.62 14.73 1.45
CA THR A 115 -32.10 15.71 0.48
C THR A 115 -30.66 15.43 0.09
N GLN A 116 -29.93 14.65 0.90
CA GLN A 116 -28.52 14.32 0.64
C GLN A 116 -28.35 13.36 -0.55
N LYS A 117 -27.27 13.56 -1.30
CA LYS A 117 -26.86 12.70 -2.42
C LYS A 117 -25.37 12.42 -2.37
N VAL A 118 -24.99 11.25 -2.87
CA VAL A 118 -23.59 10.91 -3.14
C VAL A 118 -23.16 11.73 -4.35
N THR A 119 -22.19 12.61 -4.16
CA THR A 119 -21.72 13.55 -5.20
C THR A 119 -20.30 13.28 -5.67
N VAL A 120 -19.49 12.58 -4.87
CA VAL A 120 -18.09 12.25 -5.20
C VAL A 120 -17.94 11.62 -6.58
N ASP A 121 -16.88 11.99 -7.28
CA ASP A 121 -16.53 11.42 -8.59
C ASP A 121 -16.01 9.99 -8.41
N VAL A 122 -16.65 9.07 -9.12
CA VAL A 122 -16.45 7.63 -9.03
C VAL A 122 -16.59 7.02 -10.42
N ALA A 123 -15.92 5.88 -10.63
CA ALA A 123 -16.00 5.10 -11.86
C ALA A 123 -16.18 3.61 -11.52
N GLY A 124 -16.53 2.80 -12.52
CA GLY A 124 -16.70 1.36 -12.37
C GLY A 124 -17.73 0.97 -11.30
N GLU A 125 -17.42 -0.02 -10.48
CA GLU A 125 -18.30 -0.54 -9.42
C GLU A 125 -18.73 0.54 -8.41
N MET A 126 -17.86 1.51 -8.13
CA MET A 126 -18.19 2.61 -7.22
C MET A 126 -19.20 3.59 -7.81
N LEU A 127 -19.25 3.73 -9.14
CA LEU A 127 -20.28 4.50 -9.83
C LEU A 127 -21.64 3.79 -9.77
N GLU A 128 -21.65 2.47 -9.95
CA GLU A 128 -22.88 1.67 -9.80
C GLU A 128 -23.43 1.76 -8.38
N LEU A 129 -22.56 1.71 -7.37
CA LEU A 129 -22.93 1.90 -5.97
C LEU A 129 -23.49 3.30 -5.71
N LYS A 130 -22.82 4.37 -6.18
CA LYS A 130 -23.31 5.76 -6.11
C LYS A 130 -24.71 5.89 -6.69
N ASN A 131 -24.93 5.34 -7.89
CA ASN A 131 -26.22 5.42 -8.58
C ASN A 131 -27.31 4.66 -7.82
N THR A 132 -26.97 3.48 -7.29
CA THR A 132 -27.89 2.66 -6.49
C THR A 132 -28.33 3.39 -5.22
N VAL A 133 -27.39 3.96 -4.47
CA VAL A 133 -27.69 4.75 -3.26
C VAL A 133 -28.54 5.96 -3.61
N ASN A 134 -28.16 6.75 -4.62
CA ASN A 134 -28.94 7.94 -5.00
C ASN A 134 -30.36 7.61 -5.47
N LYS A 135 -30.55 6.48 -6.17
CA LYS A 135 -31.86 5.98 -6.58
C LYS A 135 -32.71 5.58 -5.36
N MET A 136 -32.12 4.87 -4.39
CA MET A 136 -32.80 4.52 -3.14
C MET A 136 -33.27 5.79 -2.41
N VAL A 137 -32.42 6.82 -2.29
CA VAL A 137 -32.82 8.08 -1.64
C VAL A 137 -34.01 8.73 -2.36
N ASN A 138 -34.01 8.76 -3.70
CA ASN A 138 -35.13 9.32 -4.46
C ASN A 138 -36.45 8.58 -4.19
N GLN A 139 -36.40 7.25 -4.11
CA GLN A 139 -37.58 6.42 -3.84
C GLN A 139 -38.13 6.64 -2.43
N LEU A 140 -37.27 6.84 -1.43
CA LEU A 140 -37.70 7.13 -0.05
C LEU A 140 -38.29 8.53 0.10
N SER A 141 -37.86 9.48 -0.73
CA SER A 141 -38.35 10.87 -0.70
C SER A 141 -39.67 11.10 -1.44
N SER A 142 -40.17 10.08 -2.12
CA SER A 142 -41.44 10.09 -2.88
C SER A 142 -42.59 9.57 -2.04
#